data_AF-A0A3M2DYL8-F1
#
_entry.id   AF-A0A3M2DYL8-F1
#
_cell.length_a   1.000
_cell.length_b   1.000
_cell.length_c   1.000
_cell.angle_alpha   90.00
_cell.angle_beta   90.00
_cell.angle_gamma   90.00
#
_symmetry.space_group_name_H-M   'P 1'
#
loop_
_entity.id
_entity.type
_entity.pdbx_description
1 polymer ?
#
loop_
_entity_poly.entity_id
_entity_poly.type
_entity_poly.pdbx_seq_one_letter_code
_entity_poly.pdbx_strand_id
1 'polypeptide(L)'
;MRHWLQENHPDIVPAKAKVFKDKDGAQGAHEAVRPVDAKFTPEAMRPHLTEPQHNVYTLIWQRAIASQCAPATFDKSRAVIKAGATYWEARGSVMKSPGFTKILKGGGEDSELPPLQSGATLGLAKAWHTAKQTTPPPRYV
;
A
#
# COMPACT_ATOMS: atom_id res chain seq x y z
N MET A 1 -14.53 15.10 2.45
CA MET A 1 -13.37 14.21 2.13
C MET A 1 -12.89 14.40 0.70
N ARG A 2 -13.69 14.10 -0.34
CA ARG A 2 -13.24 14.28 -1.73
C ARG A 2 -12.84 15.72 -2.06
N HIS A 3 -13.63 16.70 -1.60
CA HIS A 3 -13.31 18.13 -1.78
C HIS A 3 -11.93 18.47 -1.17
N TRP A 4 -11.72 18.12 0.10
CA TRP A 4 -10.43 18.28 0.78
C TRP A 4 -9.28 17.60 0.01
N LEU A 5 -9.50 16.40 -0.54
CA LEU A 5 -8.50 15.73 -1.39
C LEU A 5 -8.22 16.49 -2.68
N GLN A 6 -9.22 17.08 -3.32
CA GLN A 6 -9.05 17.88 -4.54
C GLN A 6 -8.26 19.16 -4.27
N GLU A 7 -8.45 19.77 -3.10
CA GLU A 7 -7.72 20.97 -2.69
C GLU A 7 -6.27 20.67 -2.29
N ASN A 8 -6.04 19.60 -1.51
CA ASN A 8 -4.74 19.34 -0.87
C ASN A 8 -3.86 18.34 -1.65
N HIS A 9 -4.47 17.40 -2.37
CA HIS A 9 -3.76 16.34 -3.10
C HIS A 9 -4.46 15.99 -4.43
N PRO A 10 -4.56 16.95 -5.38
CA PRO A 10 -5.29 16.76 -6.63
C PRO A 10 -4.74 15.59 -7.48
N ASP A 11 -3.46 15.27 -7.35
CA ASP A 11 -2.75 14.24 -8.12
C ASP A 11 -3.13 12.80 -7.74
N ILE A 12 -3.75 12.60 -6.57
CA ILE A 12 -4.21 11.28 -6.10
C ILE A 12 -5.73 11.18 -6.00
N VAL A 13 -6.47 12.09 -6.63
CA VAL A 13 -7.93 12.02 -6.72
C VAL A 13 -8.33 10.97 -7.77
N PRO A 14 -9.14 9.95 -7.42
CA PRO A 14 -9.57 8.96 -8.40
C PRO A 14 -10.58 9.57 -9.37
N ALA A 15 -10.51 9.12 -10.63
CA ALA A 15 -11.41 9.56 -11.70
C ALA A 15 -12.89 9.38 -11.36
N LYS A 16 -13.24 8.27 -10.69
CA LYS A 16 -14.58 8.01 -10.14
C LYS A 16 -14.52 7.94 -8.61
N ALA A 17 -15.57 8.41 -7.95
CA ALA A 17 -15.69 8.31 -6.50
C ALA A 17 -15.73 6.83 -6.07
N LYS A 18 -15.02 6.51 -4.98
CA LYS A 18 -14.96 5.14 -4.45
C LYS A 18 -16.10 4.95 -3.45
N VAL A 19 -16.95 3.97 -3.71
CA VAL A 19 -18.05 3.57 -2.85
C VAL A 19 -17.78 2.17 -2.33
N PHE A 20 -17.81 2.00 -1.02
CA PHE A 20 -17.66 0.70 -0.35
C PHE A 20 -19.00 0.39 0.32
N LYS A 21 -19.59 -0.76 0.00
CA LYS A 21 -20.85 -1.24 0.59
C LYS A 21 -20.56 -2.49 1.39
N ASP A 22 -21.17 -2.61 2.57
CA ASP A 22 -21.15 -3.85 3.33
C ASP A 22 -22.09 -4.89 2.69
N LYS A 23 -21.86 -6.16 3.06
CA LYS A 23 -22.75 -7.27 2.72
C LYS A 23 -23.96 -7.25 3.67
N ASP A 24 -25.12 -7.67 3.16
CA ASP A 24 -26.38 -7.69 3.90
C ASP A 24 -26.29 -8.50 5.21
N GLY A 25 -26.91 -7.98 6.28
CA GLY A 25 -27.07 -8.70 7.56
C GLY A 25 -26.62 -7.94 8.82
N ALA A 26 -25.93 -6.80 8.70
CA ALA A 26 -25.55 -5.99 9.86
C ALA A 26 -26.69 -5.03 10.24
N GLN A 27 -27.51 -5.40 11.23
CA GLN A 27 -28.46 -4.47 11.83
C GLN A 27 -27.70 -3.40 12.64
N GLY A 28 -27.86 -2.12 12.29
CA GLY A 28 -27.40 -0.97 13.09
C GLY A 28 -26.07 -0.30 12.69
N ALA A 29 -25.36 -0.77 11.65
CA ALA A 29 -24.16 -0.11 11.15
C ALA A 29 -24.45 0.70 9.87
N HIS A 30 -24.80 1.98 10.03
CA HIS A 30 -25.17 2.85 8.91
C HIS A 30 -23.97 3.54 8.26
N GLU A 31 -22.80 3.55 8.90
CA GLU A 31 -21.62 4.26 8.44
C GLU A 31 -20.31 3.69 8.98
N ALA A 32 -19.25 3.73 8.17
CA ALA A 32 -17.89 3.42 8.62
C ALA A 32 -17.36 4.45 9.62
N VAL A 33 -16.52 4.02 10.58
CA VAL A 33 -15.82 4.94 11.50
C VAL A 33 -14.89 5.86 10.71
N ARG A 34 -15.17 7.16 10.75
CA ARG A 34 -14.48 8.18 9.97
C ARG A 34 -14.57 9.54 10.68
N PRO A 35 -13.71 10.52 10.35
CA PRO A 35 -13.88 11.87 10.88
C PRO A 35 -15.19 12.48 10.36
N VAL A 36 -15.81 13.32 11.18
CA VAL A 36 -17.03 14.06 10.82
C VAL A 36 -16.82 14.96 9.60
N ASP A 37 -15.64 15.57 9.47
CA ASP A 37 -15.20 16.36 8.33
C ASP A 37 -13.69 16.16 8.12
N ALA A 38 -13.23 16.19 6.87
CA ALA A 38 -11.83 16.01 6.51
C ALA A 38 -10.93 17.17 6.95
N LYS A 39 -11.51 18.38 7.11
CA LYS A 39 -10.77 19.57 7.55
C LYS A 39 -10.21 19.47 8.96
N PHE A 40 -10.77 18.57 9.78
CA PHE A 40 -10.22 18.25 11.10
C PHE A 40 -9.03 17.30 10.89
N THR A 41 -7.89 17.83 10.45
CA THR A 41 -6.69 17.01 10.26
C THR A 41 -6.12 16.54 11.60
N PRO A 42 -5.29 15.49 11.65
CA PRO A 42 -4.60 15.08 12.88
C PRO A 42 -3.86 16.25 13.54
N GLU A 43 -3.22 17.10 12.74
CA GLU A 43 -2.49 18.28 13.20
C GLU A 43 -3.44 19.32 13.81
N ALA A 44 -4.58 19.58 13.16
CA ALA A 44 -5.59 20.52 13.67
C ALA A 44 -6.22 20.01 14.98
N MET A 45 -6.36 18.70 15.14
CA MET A 45 -6.94 18.09 16.34
C MET A 45 -5.93 17.85 17.45
N ARG A 46 -4.62 17.92 17.18
CA ARG A 46 -3.54 17.64 18.14
C ARG A 46 -3.68 18.39 19.47
N PRO A 47 -4.04 19.70 19.52
CA PRO A 47 -4.18 20.44 20.78
C PRO A 47 -5.37 20.00 21.64
N HIS A 48 -6.33 19.30 21.05
CA HIS A 48 -7.59 18.91 21.68
C HIS A 48 -7.62 17.46 22.17
N LEU A 49 -6.56 16.69 21.90
CA LEU A 49 -6.51 15.26 22.14
C LEU A 49 -5.30 14.88 23.00
N THR A 50 -5.53 13.95 23.94
CA THR A 50 -4.44 13.20 24.55
C THR A 50 -3.67 12.40 23.49
N GLU A 51 -2.45 11.98 23.81
CA GLU A 51 -1.63 11.22 22.87
C GLU A 51 -2.29 9.91 22.38
N PRO A 52 -2.89 9.06 23.25
CA PRO A 52 -3.59 7.86 22.77
C PRO A 52 -4.77 8.17 21.84
N GLN A 53 -5.57 9.19 22.17
CA GLN A 53 -6.69 9.62 21.35
C GLN A 53 -6.22 10.16 20.00
N HIS A 54 -5.15 10.96 19.99
CA HIS A 54 -4.54 11.48 18.78
C HIS A 54 -4.04 10.35 17.88
N ASN A 55 -3.40 9.31 18.44
CA ASN A 55 -2.91 8.18 17.67
C ASN A 55 -4.04 7.40 17.00
N VAL A 56 -5.10 7.10 17.74
CA VAL A 56 -6.30 6.43 17.18
C VAL A 56 -6.99 7.32 16.14
N TYR A 57 -7.13 8.61 16.43
CA TYR A 57 -7.72 9.59 15.51
C TYR A 57 -6.94 9.68 14.21
N THR A 58 -5.60 9.74 14.29
CA THR A 58 -4.71 9.77 13.13
C THR A 58 -4.91 8.55 12.24
N LEU A 59 -5.01 7.35 12.83
CA LEU A 59 -5.28 6.11 12.10
C LEU A 59 -6.64 6.15 11.39
N ILE A 60 -7.70 6.56 12.09
CA ILE A 60 -9.06 6.69 11.53
C ILE A 60 -9.06 7.70 10.37
N TRP A 61 -8.47 8.87 10.58
CA TRP A 61 -8.42 9.94 9.59
C TRP A 61 -7.65 9.52 8.34
N GLN A 62 -6.43 8.98 8.51
CA GLN A 62 -5.61 8.53 7.39
C GLN A 62 -6.30 7.41 6.61
N ARG A 63 -6.93 6.45 7.29
CA ARG A 63 -7.67 5.37 6.64
C ARG A 63 -8.87 5.88 5.85
N ALA A 64 -9.65 6.80 6.41
CA ALA A 64 -10.81 7.38 5.75
C ALA A 64 -10.43 8.15 4.49
N ILE A 65 -9.41 9.02 4.57
CA ILE A 65 -8.93 9.81 3.42
C ILE A 65 -8.27 8.92 2.37
N ALA A 66 -7.40 7.98 2.77
CA ALA A 66 -6.76 7.04 1.87
C ALA A 66 -7.76 6.17 1.10
N SER A 67 -8.89 5.80 1.72
CA SER A 67 -9.97 5.03 1.05
C SER A 67 -10.54 5.75 -0.18
N GLN A 68 -10.48 7.09 -0.20
CA GLN A 68 -11.00 7.94 -1.26
C GLN A 68 -9.93 8.36 -2.28
N CYS A 69 -8.67 7.93 -2.12
CA CYS A 69 -7.56 8.22 -3.03
C CYS A 69 -7.50 7.22 -4.20
N ALA A 70 -6.78 7.57 -5.27
CA ALA A 70 -6.40 6.68 -6.35
C ALA A 70 -5.54 5.50 -5.83
N PRO A 71 -5.57 4.32 -6.48
CA PRO A 71 -4.68 3.23 -6.12
C PRO A 71 -3.21 3.61 -6.37
N ALA A 72 -2.30 3.07 -5.54
CA ALA A 72 -0.89 3.04 -5.89
C ALA A 72 -0.69 2.11 -7.10
N THR A 73 0.17 2.50 -8.03
CA THR A 73 0.53 1.68 -9.20
C THR A 73 2.02 1.36 -9.17
N PHE A 74 2.36 0.16 -9.65
CA PHE A 74 3.72 -0.37 -9.65
C PHE A 74 4.04 -0.97 -11.00
N ASP A 75 5.24 -0.73 -11.49
CA ASP A 75 5.81 -1.47 -12.62
C ASP A 75 6.46 -2.74 -12.08
N LYS A 76 5.98 -3.90 -12.54
CA LYS A 76 6.45 -5.22 -12.10
C LYS A 76 7.34 -5.85 -13.16
N SER A 77 8.52 -6.25 -12.76
CA SER A 77 9.50 -6.92 -13.62
C SER A 77 9.67 -8.37 -13.21
N ARG A 78 9.77 -9.26 -14.19
CA ARG A 78 10.05 -10.69 -13.96
C ARG A 78 11.13 -11.14 -14.93
N ALA A 79 12.25 -11.59 -14.40
CA ALA A 79 13.33 -12.18 -15.18
C ALA A 79 13.39 -13.68 -14.92
N VAL A 80 13.32 -14.47 -15.98
CA VAL A 80 13.51 -15.92 -15.94
C VAL A 80 14.83 -16.24 -16.64
N ILE A 81 15.78 -16.81 -15.90
CA ILE A 81 17.14 -17.03 -16.34
C ILE A 81 17.36 -18.54 -16.45
N LYS A 82 17.65 -19.03 -17.65
CA LYS A 82 17.98 -20.44 -17.87
C LYS A 82 19.47 -20.66 -17.63
N ALA A 83 19.82 -21.62 -16.77
CA ALA A 83 21.19 -22.04 -16.51
C ALA A 83 21.26 -23.57 -16.63
N GLY A 84 21.69 -24.06 -17.79
CA GLY A 84 21.66 -25.48 -18.13
C GLY A 84 20.22 -26.03 -18.11
N ALA A 85 19.96 -26.99 -17.24
CA ALA A 85 18.63 -27.57 -17.02
C ALA A 85 17.78 -26.82 -15.98
N THR A 86 18.34 -25.81 -15.30
CA THR A 86 17.66 -25.08 -14.22
C THR A 86 17.14 -23.72 -14.67
N TYR A 87 16.11 -23.23 -13.97
CA TYR A 87 15.59 -21.89 -14.15
C TYR A 87 15.69 -21.13 -12.82
N TRP A 88 16.24 -19.92 -12.90
CA TRP A 88 16.26 -18.95 -11.82
C TRP A 88 15.22 -17.88 -12.10
N GLU A 89 14.54 -17.40 -11.07
CA GLU A 89 13.56 -16.32 -11.20
C GLU A 89 13.94 -15.15 -10.29
N ALA A 90 13.99 -13.96 -10.87
CA ALA A 90 14.07 -12.71 -10.14
C ALA A 90 12.81 -11.89 -10.41
N ARG A 91 12.29 -11.24 -9.37
CA ARG A 91 11.13 -10.34 -9.46
C ARG A 91 11.53 -8.97 -8.96
N GLY A 92 11.09 -7.95 -9.68
CA GLY A 92 11.16 -6.56 -9.26
C GLY A 92 9.78 -5.93 -9.23
N SER A 93 9.65 -4.87 -8.44
CA SER A 93 8.46 -4.05 -8.31
C SER A 93 8.94 -2.64 -7.96
N VAL A 94 8.61 -1.67 -8.81
CA VAL A 94 8.97 -0.26 -8.60
C VAL A 94 7.70 0.57 -8.57
N MET A 95 7.55 1.45 -7.58
CA MET A 95 6.40 2.32 -7.45
C MET A 95 6.36 3.35 -8.58
N LYS A 96 5.31 3.28 -9.40
CA LYS A 96 5.07 4.21 -10.51
C LYS A 96 4.25 5.42 -10.08
N SER A 97 3.25 5.20 -9.23
CA SER A 97 2.45 6.27 -8.63
C SER A 97 2.06 5.88 -7.20
N PRO A 98 2.23 6.78 -6.22
CA PRO A 98 1.95 6.45 -4.83
C PRO A 98 0.46 6.34 -4.51
N GLY A 99 -0.42 7.09 -5.20
CA GLY A 99 -1.85 7.08 -4.89
C GLY A 99 -2.14 7.27 -3.40
N PHE A 100 -2.94 6.38 -2.81
CA PHE A 100 -3.29 6.41 -1.39
C PHE A 100 -2.09 6.34 -0.42
N THR A 101 -0.92 5.85 -0.85
CA THR A 101 0.25 5.68 0.03
C THR A 101 0.86 7.01 0.46
N LYS A 102 0.52 8.12 -0.22
CA LYS A 102 0.85 9.47 0.24
C LYS A 102 0.20 9.83 1.57
N ILE A 103 -0.97 9.26 1.87
CA ILE A 103 -1.77 9.59 3.07
C ILE A 103 -1.58 8.52 4.15
N LEU A 104 -1.66 7.26 3.76
CA LEU A 104 -1.54 6.12 4.66
C LEU A 104 -0.33 5.31 4.23
N LYS A 105 0.71 5.30 5.07
CA LYS A 105 1.92 4.50 4.81
C LYS A 105 1.52 3.06 4.49
N GLY A 106 1.96 2.61 3.33
CA GLY A 106 1.65 1.31 2.75
C GLY A 106 2.32 1.17 1.39
N GLY A 107 2.31 -0.04 0.84
CA GLY A 107 3.11 -0.38 -0.33
C GLY A 107 4.40 -1.11 0.07
N GLY A 108 4.83 -2.04 -0.77
CA GLY A 108 6.12 -2.70 -0.58
C GLY A 108 7.27 -1.75 -0.87
N GLU A 109 8.45 -2.07 -0.35
CA GLU A 109 9.68 -1.41 -0.77
C GLU A 109 9.96 -1.70 -2.24
N ASP A 110 10.58 -0.73 -2.92
CA ASP A 110 10.99 -0.90 -4.31
C ASP A 110 12.08 -1.97 -4.40
N SER A 111 11.87 -2.90 -5.31
CA SER A 111 12.85 -3.90 -5.70
C SER A 111 13.09 -3.73 -7.19
N GLU A 112 14.09 -2.95 -7.54
CA GLU A 112 14.43 -2.69 -8.93
C GLU A 112 15.34 -3.82 -9.47
N LEU A 113 14.99 -4.34 -10.66
CA LEU A 113 15.90 -5.20 -11.41
C LEU A 113 16.73 -4.34 -12.35
N PRO A 114 18.02 -4.66 -12.56
CA PRO A 114 18.82 -3.95 -13.55
C PRO A 114 18.20 -4.13 -14.96
N PRO A 115 18.54 -3.24 -15.91
CA PRO A 115 18.14 -3.41 -17.29
C PRO A 115 18.60 -4.78 -17.83
N LEU A 116 17.66 -5.57 -18.33
CA LEU A 116 17.92 -6.89 -18.92
C LEU A 116 17.32 -6.94 -20.32
N GLN A 117 18.01 -7.60 -21.23
CA GLN A 117 17.53 -7.88 -22.58
C GLN A 117 17.31 -9.38 -22.76
N SER A 118 16.25 -9.75 -23.47
CA SER A 118 16.00 -11.15 -23.79
C SER A 118 17.16 -11.72 -24.63
N GLY A 119 17.63 -12.91 -24.28
CA GLY A 119 18.76 -13.56 -24.94
C GLY A 119 20.14 -13.07 -24.50
N ALA A 120 20.22 -12.06 -23.61
CA ALA A 120 21.50 -11.62 -23.05
C ALA A 120 22.18 -12.76 -22.28
N THR A 121 23.48 -12.94 -22.51
CA THR A 121 24.29 -13.89 -21.73
C THR A 121 24.69 -13.24 -20.41
N LEU A 122 24.46 -13.95 -19.30
CA LEU A 122 24.79 -13.49 -17.96
C LEU A 122 25.90 -14.36 -17.34
N GLY A 123 26.87 -13.73 -16.68
CA GLY A 123 27.86 -14.42 -15.86
C GLY A 123 27.35 -14.68 -14.45
N LEU A 124 27.60 -15.86 -13.90
CA LEU A 124 27.30 -16.15 -12.49
C LEU A 124 28.38 -15.53 -11.60
N ALA A 125 28.02 -14.49 -10.85
CA ALA A 125 28.94 -13.89 -9.88
C ALA A 125 29.07 -14.73 -8.60
N LYS A 126 27.95 -15.17 -8.03
CA LYS A 126 27.90 -15.98 -6.81
C LYS A 126 26.58 -16.74 -6.73
N ALA A 127 26.61 -17.96 -6.19
CA ALA A 127 25.43 -18.75 -5.85
C ALA A 127 25.56 -19.27 -4.42
N TRP A 128 24.46 -19.26 -3.67
CA TRP A 128 24.35 -19.88 -2.36
C TRP A 128 22.92 -20.34 -2.14
N HIS A 129 22.70 -21.16 -1.11
CA HIS A 129 21.38 -21.62 -0.72
C HIS A 129 21.14 -21.34 0.76
N THR A 130 19.87 -21.27 1.15
CA THR A 130 19.46 -21.17 2.54
C THR A 130 18.32 -22.16 2.75
N ALA A 131 18.52 -23.13 3.64
CA ALA A 131 17.44 -24.03 4.05
C ALA A 131 16.40 -23.24 4.85
N LYS A 132 15.12 -23.41 4.52
CA LYS A 132 13.98 -22.82 5.25
C LYS A 132 13.12 -23.93 5.85
N GLN A 133 12.56 -23.68 7.02
CA GLN A 133 11.58 -24.54 7.66
C GLN A 133 10.24 -23.80 7.77
N THR A 134 9.14 -24.54 7.69
CA THR A 134 7.80 -23.99 7.93
C THR A 134 7.61 -23.71 9.41
N THR A 135 7.10 -22.53 9.73
CA THR A 135 6.72 -22.18 11.11
C THR A 135 5.25 -22.51 11.34
N PRO A 136 4.84 -22.86 12.57
CA PRO A 136 3.43 -22.98 12.90
C PRO A 136 2.71 -21.64 12.70
N PRO A 137 1.36 -21.64 12.55
CA PRO A 137 0.59 -20.42 12.44
C PRO A 137 0.80 -19.47 13.64
N PRO A 138 0.82 -18.15 13.43
CA PRO A 138 0.92 -17.18 14.52
C PRO A 138 -0.29 -17.28 15.45
N ARG A 139 -0.06 -17.06 16.76
CA ARG A 139 -1.15 -17.01 17.76
C ARG A 139 -1.78 -15.62 17.79
N TYR A 140 -3.05 -15.55 18.19
CA TYR A 140 -3.65 -14.31 18.67
C TYR A 140 -2.95 -13.92 19.97
N VAL A 141 -2.57 -12.64 20.09
CA VAL A 141 -1.96 -12.05 21.28
C VAL A 141 -2.84 -10.91 21.75
#